data_AF-A0A8J8FHB2-F1
#
_entry.id   AF-A0A8J8FHB2-F1
#
_cell.length_a   1.000
_cell.length_b   1.000
_cell.length_c   1.000
_cell.angle_alpha   90.00
_cell.angle_beta   90.00
_cell.angle_gamma   90.00
#
_symmetry.space_group_name_H-M   'P 1'
#
loop_
_entity.id
_entity.type
_entity.pdbx_description
1 polymer ?
#
loop_
_entity_poly.entity_id
_entity_poly.type
_entity_poly.pdbx_seq_one_letter_code
_entity_poly.pdbx_strand_id
1 'polypeptide(L)'
;MSTVIEIANDLAKSFVLAESKKHAAQRIVIELSCLAYTDTKQSIDFDLKKTLLHLIFELVSGQRAFEVKNGERFFTTSKDGYVFSEMLHQLEKKLSAVAKPQRVEEEETPQAYYLWPFTVQQ
;
A
#
# COMPACT_ATOMS: atom_id res chain seq x y z
N MET A 1 11.83 -12.04 -8.35
CA MET A 1 10.87 -10.91 -8.38
C MET A 1 9.49 -11.52 -8.21
N SER A 2 8.81 -11.22 -7.11
CA SER A 2 7.42 -11.67 -6.94
C SER A 2 6.53 -10.82 -7.85
N THR A 3 5.67 -11.44 -8.63
CA THR A 3 4.74 -10.71 -9.50
C THR A 3 3.64 -10.05 -8.67
N VAL A 4 3.01 -8.99 -9.22
CA VAL A 4 1.86 -8.31 -8.58
C VAL A 4 0.76 -9.31 -8.19
N ILE A 5 0.57 -10.35 -9.01
CA ILE A 5 -0.42 -11.41 -8.77
C ILE A 5 -0.02 -12.30 -7.60
N GLU A 6 1.26 -12.67 -7.47
CA GLU A 6 1.75 -13.46 -6.33
C GLU A 6 1.56 -12.72 -5.00
N ILE A 7 1.88 -11.42 -4.96
CA ILE A 7 1.67 -10.58 -3.78
C ILE A 7 0.18 -10.51 -3.42
N ALA A 8 -0.69 -10.28 -4.41
CA ALA A 8 -2.13 -10.25 -4.19
C ALA A 8 -2.67 -11.60 -3.69
N ASN A 9 -2.16 -12.71 -4.23
CA ASN A 9 -2.50 -14.06 -3.79
C ASN A 9 -2.15 -14.30 -2.33
N ASP A 10 -0.92 -13.98 -1.92
CA ASP A 10 -0.46 -14.22 -0.55
C ASP A 10 -1.25 -13.39 0.47
N LEU A 11 -1.51 -12.12 0.12
CA LEU A 11 -2.33 -11.23 0.95
C LEU A 11 -3.80 -11.69 1.04
N ALA A 12 -4.38 -12.12 -0.08
CA ALA A 12 -5.73 -12.66 -0.13
C ALA A 12 -5.85 -13.98 0.66
N LYS A 13 -4.87 -14.89 0.56
CA LYS A 13 -4.82 -16.13 1.33
C LYS A 13 -4.75 -15.84 2.83
N SER A 14 -3.88 -14.91 3.23
CA SER A 14 -3.75 -14.47 4.62
C SER A 14 -5.08 -13.94 5.16
N PHE A 15 -5.84 -13.18 4.37
CA PHE A 15 -7.18 -12.71 4.76
C PHE A 15 -8.20 -13.84 4.90
N VAL A 16 -8.24 -14.77 3.95
CA VAL A 16 -9.19 -15.90 3.97
C VAL A 16 -8.92 -16.82 5.17
N LEU A 17 -7.65 -17.09 5.47
CA LEU A 17 -7.25 -17.97 6.57
C LEU A 17 -7.31 -17.31 7.96
N ALA A 18 -7.33 -15.97 8.04
CA ALA A 18 -7.31 -15.29 9.32
C ALA A 18 -8.60 -15.49 10.13
N GLU A 19 -8.44 -15.78 11.43
CA GLU A 19 -9.54 -15.84 12.40
C GLU A 19 -10.22 -14.47 12.55
N SER A 20 -9.44 -13.38 12.54
CA SER A 20 -9.94 -12.01 12.60
C SER A 20 -9.72 -11.27 11.27
N LYS A 21 -10.80 -11.16 10.49
CA LYS A 21 -10.83 -10.44 9.21
C LYS A 21 -10.45 -8.98 9.35
N LYS A 22 -10.85 -8.34 10.45
CA LYS A 22 -10.52 -6.94 10.73
C LYS A 22 -9.02 -6.72 10.89
N HIS A 23 -8.34 -7.60 11.63
CA HIS A 23 -6.89 -7.53 11.81
C HIS A 23 -6.14 -7.87 10.52
N ALA A 24 -6.59 -8.87 9.78
CA ALA A 24 -6.00 -9.22 8.49
C ALA A 24 -6.08 -8.06 7.48
N ALA A 25 -7.22 -7.38 7.39
CA ALA A 25 -7.39 -6.22 6.52
C ALA A 25 -6.46 -5.05 6.93
N GLN A 26 -6.27 -4.80 8.23
CA GLN A 26 -5.31 -3.80 8.70
C GLN A 26 -3.88 -4.16 8.31
N ARG A 27 -3.52 -5.44 8.43
CA ARG A 27 -2.21 -5.95 8.03
C ARG A 27 -1.99 -5.76 6.53
N ILE A 28 -3.00 -6.00 5.70
CA ILE A 28 -2.93 -5.75 4.25
C ILE A 28 -2.57 -4.29 3.94
N VAL A 29 -3.17 -3.31 4.64
CA VAL A 29 -2.81 -1.89 4.44
C VAL A 29 -1.36 -1.63 4.76
N ILE A 30 -0.87 -2.18 5.87
CA ILE A 30 0.51 -1.99 6.31
C ILE A 30 1.46 -2.61 5.28
N GLU A 31 1.22 -3.86 4.87
CA GLU A 31 2.07 -4.54 3.90
C GLU A 31 2.07 -3.80 2.55
N LEU A 32 0.91 -3.38 2.04
CA LEU A 32 0.82 -2.58 0.81
C LEU A 32 1.52 -1.22 0.93
N SER A 33 1.52 -0.60 2.12
CA SER A 33 2.19 0.68 2.36
C SER A 33 3.71 0.53 2.42
N CYS A 34 4.19 -0.59 2.95
CA CYS A 34 5.61 -0.92 3.06
C CYS A 34 6.20 -1.50 1.77
N LEU A 35 5.38 -1.85 0.78
CA LEU A 35 5.88 -2.25 -0.54
C LEU A 35 6.69 -1.12 -1.17
N ALA A 36 7.93 -1.46 -1.54
CA ALA A 36 8.87 -0.59 -2.20
C ALA A 36 9.52 -1.32 -3.37
N TYR A 37 9.84 -0.59 -4.42
CA TYR A 37 10.61 -1.11 -5.55
C TYR A 37 11.99 -1.55 -5.06
N THR A 38 12.42 -2.75 -5.44
CA THR A 38 13.71 -3.32 -5.03
C THR A 38 14.89 -2.47 -5.49
N ASP A 39 14.77 -1.84 -6.67
CA ASP A 39 15.87 -1.18 -7.34
C ASP A 39 16.05 0.27 -6.88
N THR A 40 14.95 0.99 -6.65
CA THR A 40 14.96 2.40 -6.25
C THR A 40 14.73 2.60 -4.76
N LYS A 41 14.33 1.54 -4.03
CA LYS A 41 13.85 1.59 -2.63
C LYS A 41 12.69 2.59 -2.42
N GLN A 42 12.11 3.12 -3.49
CA GLN A 42 10.98 4.02 -3.41
C GLN A 42 9.71 3.22 -3.15
N SER A 43 8.82 3.77 -2.33
CA SER A 43 7.49 3.17 -2.14
C SER A 43 6.78 3.06 -3.49
N ILE A 44 6.03 1.97 -3.67
CA ILE A 44 5.25 1.80 -4.88
C ILE A 44 4.18 2.88 -5.02
N ASP A 45 3.83 3.20 -6.26
CA ASP A 45 2.84 4.22 -6.57
C ASP A 45 1.46 3.89 -5.99
N PHE A 46 0.71 4.93 -5.67
CA PHE A 46 -0.63 4.78 -5.11
C PHE A 46 -1.56 4.00 -6.05
N ASP A 47 -1.45 4.19 -7.37
CA ASP A 47 -2.23 3.47 -8.36
C ASP A 47 -1.92 1.96 -8.36
N LEU A 48 -0.66 1.59 -8.11
CA LEU A 48 -0.27 0.18 -7.99
C LEU A 48 -0.81 -0.43 -6.69
N LYS A 49 -0.78 0.32 -5.57
CA LYS A 49 -1.40 -0.10 -4.30
C LYS A 49 -2.91 -0.34 -4.47
N LYS A 50 -3.60 0.55 -5.21
CA LYS A 50 -5.02 0.40 -5.52
C LYS A 50 -5.29 -0.83 -6.39
N THR A 51 -4.45 -1.06 -7.40
CA THR A 51 -4.53 -2.25 -8.27
C THR A 51 -4.38 -3.53 -7.46
N LEU A 52 -3.40 -3.59 -6.56
CA LEU A 52 -3.23 -4.72 -5.64
C LEU A 52 -4.46 -4.93 -4.74
N LEU A 53 -5.03 -3.85 -4.21
CA LEU A 53 -6.23 -3.93 -3.36
C LEU A 53 -7.43 -4.50 -4.12
N HIS A 54 -7.64 -4.10 -5.38
CA HIS A 54 -8.69 -4.63 -6.23
C HIS A 54 -8.45 -6.11 -6.58
N LEU A 55 -7.21 -6.51 -6.88
CA LEU A 55 -6.88 -7.91 -7.13
C LEU A 55 -7.16 -8.79 -5.91
N ILE A 56 -6.83 -8.32 -4.71
CA ILE A 56 -7.16 -9.02 -3.46
C ILE A 56 -8.69 -9.17 -3.33
N PHE A 57 -9.44 -8.11 -3.63
CA PHE A 57 -10.91 -8.17 -3.61
C PHE A 57 -11.47 -9.19 -4.62
N GLU A 58 -10.97 -9.21 -5.86
CA GLU A 58 -11.40 -10.19 -6.87
C GLU A 58 -11.15 -11.63 -6.41
N LEU A 59 -10.00 -11.88 -5.77
CA LEU A 59 -9.65 -13.19 -5.23
C LEU A 59 -10.54 -13.59 -4.05
N VAL A 60 -10.72 -12.70 -3.07
CA VAL A 60 -11.51 -12.96 -1.86
C VAL A 60 -13.01 -13.09 -2.16
N SER A 61 -13.52 -12.32 -3.12
CA SER A 61 -14.92 -12.40 -3.57
C SER A 61 -15.20 -13.59 -4.49
N GLY A 62 -14.16 -14.29 -4.96
CA GLY A 62 -14.29 -15.42 -5.88
C GLY A 62 -14.56 -15.01 -7.33
N GLN A 63 -14.44 -13.73 -7.69
CA GLN A 63 -14.47 -13.27 -9.09
C GLN A 63 -13.26 -13.78 -9.87
N ARG A 64 -12.13 -13.95 -9.17
CA ARG A 64 -10.90 -14.52 -9.69
C ARG A 64 -10.50 -15.73 -8.86
N ALA A 65 -10.05 -16.79 -9.51
CA ALA A 65 -9.48 -17.95 -8.82
C ALA A 65 -8.06 -17.64 -8.31
N PHE A 66 -7.71 -18.19 -7.14
CA PHE A 66 -6.34 -18.14 -6.65
C PHE A 66 -5.42 -18.90 -7.60
N GLU A 67 -4.28 -18.31 -7.97
CA GLU A 67 -3.22 -19.09 -8.61
C GLU A 67 -2.55 -19.95 -7.54
N VAL A 68 -2.90 -21.22 -7.52
CA VAL A 68 -2.42 -22.14 -6.49
C VAL A 68 -1.25 -22.93 -7.06
N LYS A 69 -0.05 -22.64 -6.56
CA LYS A 69 1.11 -23.51 -6.80
C LYS A 69 0.89 -24.81 -6.01
N ASN A 70 1.19 -25.95 -6.63
CA ASN A 70 1.13 -27.30 -6.02
C ASN A 70 -0.27 -27.84 -5.71
N GLY A 71 -1.31 -27.44 -6.45
CA GLY A 71 -2.61 -28.12 -6.41
C GLY A 71 -3.43 -27.92 -5.13
N GLU A 72 -3.04 -26.99 -4.25
CA GLU A 72 -3.91 -26.59 -3.14
C GLU A 72 -5.20 -25.98 -3.73
N ARG A 73 -6.32 -26.12 -3.03
CA ARG A 73 -7.59 -25.49 -3.41
C ARG A 73 -7.99 -24.56 -2.29
N PHE A 74 -8.01 -23.26 -2.58
CA PHE A 74 -8.54 -22.26 -1.67
C PHE A 74 -10.02 -22.06 -1.95
N PHE A 75 -10.84 -22.27 -0.93
CA PHE A 75 -12.26 -22.00 -0.99
C PHE A 75 -12.53 -20.69 -0.30
N THR A 76 -13.02 -19.71 -1.05
CA THR A 76 -13.56 -18.48 -0.50
C THR A 76 -15.02 -18.65 -0.20
N THR A 77 -15.48 -18.06 0.90
CA THR A 77 -16.90 -18.00 1.21
C THR A 77 -17.46 -16.66 0.74
N SER A 78 -18.75 -16.63 0.38
CA SER A 78 -19.45 -15.38 0.07
C SER A 78 -19.41 -14.36 1.21
N LYS A 79 -19.28 -14.84 2.45
CA LYS A 79 -19.08 -14.01 3.65
C LYS A 79 -17.74 -13.29 3.64
N ASP A 80 -16.66 -13.93 3.18
CA ASP A 80 -15.34 -13.30 3.11
C ASP A 80 -15.36 -12.12 2.12
N GLY A 81 -15.98 -12.32 0.95
CA GLY A 81 -16.18 -11.27 -0.06
C GLY A 81 -16.98 -10.09 0.48
N TYR A 82 -18.08 -10.36 1.20
CA TYR A 82 -18.90 -9.32 1.83
C TYR A 82 -18.11 -8.51 2.87
N VAL A 83 -17.42 -9.20 3.80
CA VAL A 83 -16.63 -8.53 4.85
C VAL A 83 -15.51 -7.70 4.24
N PHE A 84 -14.81 -8.22 3.22
CA PHE A 84 -13.77 -7.45 2.55
C PHE A 84 -14.35 -6.23 1.82
N SER A 85 -15.51 -6.35 1.18
CA SER A 85 -16.20 -5.25 0.50
C SER A 85 -16.56 -4.12 1.46
N GLU A 86 -17.09 -4.43 2.65
CA GLU A 86 -17.40 -3.40 3.66
C GLU A 86 -16.14 -2.67 4.15
N MET A 87 -15.02 -3.40 4.20
CA MET A 87 -13.74 -2.83 4.62
C MET A 87 -13.03 -2.08 3.48
N LEU A 88 -13.31 -2.40 2.21
CA LEU A 88 -12.60 -1.87 1.04
C LEU A 88 -12.53 -0.33 1.05
N HIS A 89 -13.66 0.33 1.28
CA HIS A 89 -13.71 1.79 1.34
C HIS A 89 -12.82 2.37 2.46
N GLN A 90 -12.76 1.70 3.61
CA GLN A 90 -11.88 2.11 4.71
C GLN A 90 -10.40 1.86 4.39
N LEU A 91 -10.10 0.78 3.64
CA LEU A 91 -8.74 0.44 3.21
C LEU A 91 -8.22 1.47 2.20
N GLU A 92 -9.02 1.84 1.19
CA GLU A 92 -8.68 2.89 0.22
C GLU A 92 -8.42 4.24 0.91
N LYS A 93 -9.28 4.61 1.87
CA LYS A 93 -9.10 5.85 2.65
C LYS A 93 -7.80 5.83 3.46
N LYS A 94 -7.43 4.69 4.03
CA LYS A 94 -6.17 4.55 4.79
C LYS A 94 -4.95 4.58 3.87
N LEU A 95 -4.99 3.91 2.72
CA LEU A 95 -3.92 3.94 1.74
C LEU A 95 -3.67 5.35 1.19
N SER A 96 -4.73 6.11 0.93
CA SER A 96 -4.61 7.51 0.48
C SER A 96 -4.12 8.45 1.57
N ALA A 97 -4.44 8.19 2.85
CA ALA A 97 -3.90 8.96 3.97
C ALA A 97 -2.39 8.73 4.16
N VAL A 98 -1.91 7.50 3.92
CA VAL A 98 -0.47 7.16 3.98
C VAL A 98 0.29 7.72 2.77
N ALA A 99 -0.36 7.85 1.62
CA ALA A 99 0.25 8.41 0.40
C ALA A 99 0.41 9.94 0.41
N LYS A 100 -0.19 10.65 1.38
CA LYS A 100 0.07 12.09 1.51
C LYS A 100 1.51 12.25 1.99
N PRO A 101 2.39 12.89 1.20
CA PRO A 101 3.71 13.24 1.71
C PRO A 101 3.47 14.09 2.95
N GLN A 102 4.11 13.71 4.07
CA GLN A 102 4.44 14.72 5.07
C GLN A 102 5.14 15.81 4.29
N ARG A 103 4.46 16.95 4.15
CA ARG A 103 5.07 18.20 3.74
C ARG A 103 6.18 18.39 4.77
N VAL A 104 7.41 18.04 4.39
CA VAL A 104 8.59 18.52 5.10
C VAL A 104 8.41 20.02 4.96
N GLU A 105 7.94 20.66 6.03
CA GLU A 105 8.13 22.08 6.22
C GLU A 105 9.65 22.24 6.18
N GLU A 106 10.18 22.53 4.99
CA GLU A 106 11.48 23.14 4.86
C GLU A 106 11.39 24.38 5.75
N GLU A 107 12.09 24.34 6.89
CA GLU A 107 12.40 25.52 7.67
C GLU A 107 12.98 26.54 6.70
N GLU A 108 12.16 27.50 6.28
CA GLU A 108 12.62 28.76 5.73
C GLU A 108 13.46 29.42 6.82
N THR A 109 14.76 29.12 6.80
CA THR A 109 15.76 29.90 7.52
C THR A 109 15.57 31.36 7.09
N PRO A 110 15.23 32.28 8.01
CA PRO A 110 15.08 33.67 7.63
C PRO A 110 16.44 34.18 7.16
N GLN A 111 16.46 34.70 5.93
CA GLN A 111 17.60 35.37 5.32
C GLN A 111 18.15 36.43 6.29
N ALA A 112 19.22 36.09 7.00
CA ALA A 112 19.99 37.04 7.78
C ALA A 112 20.75 37.92 6.77
N TYR A 113 20.20 39.11 6.56
CA TYR A 113 20.89 40.26 6.00
C TYR A 113 22.28 40.41 6.64
N TYR A 114 23.34 40.10 5.90
CA TYR A 114 24.66 40.69 6.15
C TYR A 114 24.99 41.64 5.01
N LEU A 115 24.66 42.91 5.25
CA LEU A 115 25.23 44.08 4.60
C LEU A 115 26.74 44.12 4.83
N TRP A 116 27.53 43.80 3.81
CA TRP A 116 28.93 44.24 3.73
C TRP A 116 29.21 44.73 2.30
N PRO A 117 29.45 46.03 2.08
CA PRO A 117 30.01 46.48 0.82
C PRO A 117 31.50 46.12 0.81
N PHE A 118 31.86 45.10 0.06
CA PHE A 118 33.19 45.03 -0.55
C PHE A 118 33.28 46.16 -1.58
N THR A 119 34.14 47.15 -1.34
CA THR A 119 34.85 47.78 -2.45
C THR A 119 36.30 48.02 -2.07
N VAL A 120 37.13 47.64 -3.03
CA VAL A 120 38.58 47.45 -3.02
C VAL A 120 39.34 48.78 -3.10
N GLN A 121 40.53 48.77 -2.48
CA GLN A 121 41.75 49.58 -2.69
C GLN A 121 41.78 50.64 -3.81
N GLN A 122 42.37 51.81 -3.51
CA GLN A 122 43.75 52.18 -3.90
C GLN A 122 44.30 53.28 -2.99
#